data_AF-A0A960C165-F1
#
_entry.id   AF-A0A960C165-F1
#
_cell.length_a   1.000
_cell.length_b   1.000
_cell.length_c   1.000
_cell.angle_alpha   90.00
_cell.angle_beta   90.00
_cell.angle_gamma   90.00
#
_symmetry.space_group_name_H-M   'P 1'
#
loop_
_entity.id
_entity.type
_entity.pdbx_description
1 polymer ?
#
loop_
_entity_poly.entity_id
_entity_poly.type
_entity_poly.pdbx_seq_one_letter_code
_entity_poly.pdbx_strand_id
1 'polypeptide(L)'
;MSETSTETTEGTEVVEDITVEATEEAPEKDVEDVFPREVVEELRRENAKYRQRAKDADTLAQRLHIELVRATGRLADPSDLPFEEAHLADPEALAAAVTELLDRKPHLASRRPAGDIGQGPRATASGNVSLADILRSRT
;
A
#
# COMPACT_ATOMS: atom_id res chain seq x y z
N MET A 1 6.77 62.57 -6.65
CA MET A 1 5.66 63.01 -7.50
C MET A 1 5.94 62.56 -8.93
N SER A 2 4.87 62.15 -9.60
CA SER A 2 4.71 61.95 -11.04
C SER A 2 5.12 60.59 -11.63
N GLU A 3 4.06 59.88 -12.00
CA GLU A 3 3.92 58.76 -12.93
C GLU A 3 4.28 59.15 -14.37
N THR A 4 4.60 58.15 -15.19
CA THR A 4 4.20 57.94 -16.62
C THR A 4 5.00 56.72 -17.10
N SER A 5 4.42 55.54 -17.32
CA SER A 5 3.46 55.07 -18.34
C SER A 5 4.06 54.97 -19.76
N THR A 6 4.12 53.72 -20.24
CA THR A 6 4.21 53.12 -21.60
C THR A 6 5.16 51.91 -21.52
N GLU A 7 4.90 50.74 -22.09
CA GLU A 7 4.42 50.48 -23.43
C GLU A 7 3.89 49.05 -23.55
N THR A 8 2.69 48.94 -24.13
CA THR A 8 2.03 47.75 -24.65
C THR A 8 2.76 47.21 -25.87
N THR A 9 2.91 45.89 -26.01
CA THR A 9 2.84 45.24 -27.33
C THR A 9 2.25 43.85 -27.16
N GLU A 10 1.03 43.71 -27.66
CA GLU A 10 0.26 42.49 -27.81
C GLU A 10 0.94 41.57 -28.83
N GLY A 11 1.23 40.33 -28.42
CA GLY A 11 1.60 39.25 -29.32
C GLY A 11 0.34 38.55 -29.81
N THR A 12 -0.21 39.03 -30.93
CA THR A 12 -1.26 38.36 -31.71
C THR A 12 -0.68 37.08 -32.31
N GLU A 13 -0.99 35.92 -31.74
CA GLU A 13 -0.77 34.63 -32.41
C GLU A 13 -1.92 34.38 -33.38
N VAL A 14 -1.57 34.39 -34.66
CA VAL A 14 -2.41 34.10 -35.80
C VAL A 14 -2.89 32.66 -35.70
N VAL A 15 -4.20 32.48 -35.53
CA VAL A 15 -4.86 31.17 -35.69
C VAL A 15 -4.86 30.87 -37.19
N GLU A 16 -3.90 30.05 -37.62
CA GLU A 16 -3.82 29.53 -38.98
C GLU A 16 -4.97 28.54 -39.18
N ASP A 17 -5.94 28.95 -39.99
CA ASP A 17 -7.09 28.17 -40.43
C ASP A 17 -6.59 27.01 -41.30
N ILE A 18 -6.36 25.85 -40.69
CA ILE A 18 -6.07 24.60 -41.41
C ILE A 18 -7.37 24.13 -42.03
N THR A 19 -7.64 24.58 -43.25
CA THR A 19 -8.68 24.02 -44.11
C THR A 19 -8.24 22.61 -44.54
N VAL A 20 -8.68 21.60 -43.80
CA VAL A 20 -8.52 20.20 -44.19
C VAL A 20 -9.58 19.91 -45.25
N GLU A 21 -9.21 19.98 -46.54
CA GLU A 21 -9.97 19.34 -47.62
C GLU A 21 -9.96 17.83 -47.39
N ALA A 22 -10.94 17.35 -46.64
CA ALA A 22 -11.23 15.92 -46.53
C ALA A 22 -11.89 15.48 -47.85
N THR A 23 -11.07 14.95 -48.76
CA THR A 23 -11.55 14.06 -49.82
C THR A 23 -12.31 12.91 -49.17
N GLU A 24 -13.64 12.93 -49.30
CA GLU A 24 -14.52 11.81 -48.97
C GLU A 24 -14.22 10.66 -49.93
N GLU A 25 -13.34 9.76 -49.52
CA GLU A 25 -13.37 8.38 -49.96
C GLU A 25 -13.39 7.52 -48.70
N ALA A 26 -14.60 7.31 -48.17
CA ALA A 26 -14.83 6.34 -47.12
C ALA A 26 -14.51 4.96 -47.70
N PRO A 27 -13.56 4.19 -47.15
CA PRO A 27 -13.44 2.79 -47.54
C PRO A 27 -14.75 2.11 -47.17
N GLU A 28 -15.37 1.39 -48.11
CA GLU A 28 -16.42 0.41 -47.81
C GLU A 28 -15.80 -0.62 -46.86
N LYS A 29 -15.91 -0.35 -45.57
CA LYS A 29 -15.53 -1.30 -44.53
C LYS A 29 -16.63 -2.33 -44.48
N ASP A 30 -16.31 -3.53 -44.93
CA ASP A 30 -17.12 -4.71 -44.69
C ASP A 30 -17.63 -4.70 -43.25
N VAL A 31 -18.95 -4.77 -43.09
CA VAL A 31 -19.63 -4.84 -41.79
C VAL A 31 -19.23 -6.08 -40.98
N GLU A 32 -18.42 -6.96 -41.57
CA GLU A 32 -17.88 -8.18 -40.98
C GLU A 32 -16.74 -7.94 -39.97
N ASP A 33 -16.07 -6.78 -40.00
CA ASP A 33 -14.97 -6.44 -39.07
C ASP A 33 -15.44 -5.85 -37.71
N VAL A 34 -16.75 -5.75 -37.47
CA VAL A 34 -17.31 -5.17 -36.24
C VAL A 34 -17.86 -6.26 -35.33
N PHE A 35 -17.24 -6.43 -34.15
CA PHE A 35 -17.70 -7.39 -33.15
C PHE A 35 -19.14 -7.10 -32.69
N PRO A 36 -19.96 -8.16 -32.45
CA PRO A 36 -21.31 -8.00 -31.91
C PRO A 36 -21.31 -7.22 -30.60
N ARG A 37 -22.28 -6.30 -30.45
CA ARG A 37 -22.40 -5.42 -29.29
C ARG A 37 -22.44 -6.18 -27.96
N GLU A 38 -23.17 -7.30 -27.93
CA GLU A 38 -23.30 -8.14 -26.72
C GLU A 38 -21.96 -8.66 -26.24
N VAL A 39 -21.10 -9.14 -27.16
CA VAL A 39 -19.75 -9.67 -26.85
C VAL A 39 -18.86 -8.56 -26.30
N VAL A 40 -18.88 -7.37 -26.89
CA VAL A 40 -18.06 -6.24 -26.41
C VAL A 40 -18.54 -5.75 -25.04
N GLU A 41 -19.86 -5.71 -24.81
CA GLU A 41 -20.42 -5.35 -23.50
C GLU A 41 -20.05 -6.38 -22.42
N GLU A 42 -20.08 -7.67 -22.74
CA GLU A 42 -19.58 -8.73 -21.87
C GLU A 42 -18.09 -8.55 -21.56
N LEU A 43 -17.27 -8.37 -22.58
CA LEU A 43 -15.84 -8.14 -22.41
C LEU A 43 -15.55 -6.88 -21.56
N ARG A 44 -16.35 -5.82 -21.68
CA ARG A 44 -16.21 -4.63 -20.82
C ARG A 44 -16.55 -4.94 -19.36
N ARG A 45 -17.62 -5.70 -19.11
CA ARG A 45 -18.01 -6.15 -17.76
C ARG A 45 -16.92 -7.01 -17.13
N GLU A 46 -16.37 -7.96 -17.89
CA GLU A 46 -15.28 -8.81 -17.44
C GLU A 46 -14.02 -8.01 -17.12
N ASN A 47 -13.58 -7.15 -18.05
CA ASN A 47 -12.41 -6.30 -17.82
C ASN A 47 -12.60 -5.35 -16.64
N ALA A 48 -13.81 -4.81 -16.43
CA ALA A 48 -14.11 -4.00 -15.25
C ALA A 48 -13.92 -4.81 -13.95
N LYS A 49 -14.40 -6.06 -13.93
CA LYS A 49 -14.23 -6.98 -12.80
C LYS A 49 -12.76 -7.31 -12.52
N TYR A 50 -11.97 -7.55 -13.57
CA TYR A 50 -10.53 -7.81 -13.42
C TYR A 50 -9.78 -6.59 -12.88
N ARG A 51 -10.09 -5.38 -13.38
CA ARG A 51 -9.51 -4.14 -12.83
C ARG A 51 -9.88 -3.94 -11.37
N GLN A 52 -11.12 -4.24 -10.97
CA GLN A 52 -11.52 -4.15 -9.57
C GLN A 52 -10.74 -5.13 -8.71
N ARG A 53 -10.66 -6.40 -9.13
CA ARG A 53 -9.91 -7.44 -8.42
C ARG A 53 -8.42 -7.12 -8.28
N ALA A 54 -7.80 -6.56 -9.31
CA ALA A 54 -6.41 -6.15 -9.26
C ALA A 54 -6.18 -5.07 -8.20
N LYS A 55 -7.02 -4.01 -8.17
CA LYS A 55 -6.95 -2.96 -7.14
C LYS A 55 -7.16 -3.51 -5.73
N ASP A 56 -8.10 -4.43 -5.58
CA ASP A 56 -8.38 -5.07 -4.29
C ASP A 56 -7.18 -5.93 -3.85
N ALA A 57 -6.53 -6.64 -4.78
CA ALA A 57 -5.35 -7.44 -4.51
C ALA A 57 -4.16 -6.58 -4.04
N ASP A 58 -3.89 -5.44 -4.69
CA ASP A 58 -2.84 -4.50 -4.28
C ASP A 58 -3.08 -3.98 -2.85
N THR A 59 -4.33 -3.64 -2.55
CA THR A 59 -4.74 -3.17 -1.22
C THR A 59 -4.55 -4.26 -0.17
N LEU A 60 -4.92 -5.51 -0.49
CA LEU A 60 -4.74 -6.65 0.42
C LEU A 60 -3.27 -7.00 0.63
N ALA A 61 -2.44 -6.92 -0.43
CA ALA A 61 -1.00 -7.15 -0.35
C ALA A 61 -0.32 -6.16 0.60
N GLN A 62 -0.66 -4.87 0.50
CA GLN A 62 -0.14 -3.85 1.43
C GLN A 62 -0.56 -4.11 2.87
N ARG A 63 -1.82 -4.48 3.10
CA ARG A 63 -2.32 -4.81 4.45
C ARG A 63 -1.61 -6.04 5.01
N LEU A 64 -1.42 -7.08 4.20
CA LEU A 64 -0.71 -8.28 4.59
C LEU A 64 0.74 -7.94 4.98
N HIS A 65 1.42 -7.12 4.19
CA HIS A 65 2.78 -6.70 4.46
C HIS A 65 2.90 -6.01 5.83
N ILE A 66 2.01 -5.06 6.12
CA ILE A 66 1.96 -4.36 7.42
C ILE A 66 1.76 -5.36 8.57
N GLU A 67 0.88 -6.35 8.41
CA GLU A 67 0.64 -7.34 9.47
C GLU A 67 1.83 -8.30 9.64
N LEU A 68 2.52 -8.68 8.57
CA LEU A 68 3.76 -9.47 8.66
C LEU A 68 4.86 -8.70 9.39
N VAL A 69 5.05 -7.43 9.05
CA VAL A 69 6.00 -6.55 9.74
C VAL A 69 5.61 -6.41 11.22
N ARG A 70 4.33 -6.19 11.52
CA ARG A 70 3.82 -6.13 12.89
C ARG A 70 4.09 -7.42 13.66
N ALA A 71 3.88 -8.58 13.03
CA ALA A 71 4.10 -9.89 13.65
C ALA A 71 5.56 -10.11 14.07
N THR A 72 6.52 -9.47 13.39
CA THR A 72 7.93 -9.51 13.82
C THR A 72 8.15 -8.84 15.19
N GLY A 73 7.32 -7.85 15.54
CA GLY A 73 7.42 -7.10 16.80
C GLY A 73 8.66 -6.20 16.92
N ARG A 74 9.46 -6.06 15.85
CA ARG A 74 10.76 -5.36 15.87
C ARG A 74 10.64 -3.86 15.61
N LEU A 75 9.68 -3.42 14.80
CA LEU A 75 9.43 -2.01 14.51
C LEU A 75 8.38 -1.42 15.46
N ALA A 76 8.53 -0.14 15.81
CA ALA A 76 7.55 0.60 16.59
C ALA A 76 6.26 0.87 15.77
N ASP A 77 6.43 1.29 14.51
CA ASP A 77 5.36 1.43 13.53
C ASP A 77 5.64 0.50 12.32
N PRO A 78 4.73 -0.45 12.00
CA PRO A 78 4.93 -1.34 10.86
C PRO A 78 4.83 -0.64 9.50
N SER A 79 4.31 0.59 9.43
CA SER A 79 4.25 1.38 8.20
C SER A 79 5.58 2.07 7.83
N ASP A 80 6.58 2.03 8.70
CA ASP A 80 7.91 2.60 8.45
C ASP A 80 8.72 1.81 7.41
N LEU A 81 8.39 0.53 7.20
CA LEU A 81 8.99 -0.29 6.15
C LEU A 81 8.16 -0.13 4.86
N PRO A 82 8.75 0.35 3.75
CA PRO A 82 8.05 0.45 2.48
C PRO A 82 7.68 -0.94 1.96
N PHE A 83 6.52 -1.01 1.29
CA PHE A 83 6.05 -2.24 0.67
C PHE A 83 7.01 -2.68 -0.43
N GLU A 84 7.47 -3.93 -0.33
CA GLU A 84 8.12 -4.65 -1.43
C GLU A 84 7.51 -6.04 -1.57
N GLU A 85 7.27 -6.47 -2.81
CA GLU A 85 6.61 -7.74 -3.11
C GLU A 85 7.44 -8.95 -2.65
N ALA A 86 8.78 -8.82 -2.67
CA ALA A 86 9.70 -9.85 -2.18
C ALA A 86 9.46 -10.19 -0.70
N HIS A 87 9.01 -9.23 0.12
CA HIS A 87 8.71 -9.46 1.53
C HIS A 87 7.52 -10.38 1.78
N LEU A 88 6.62 -10.53 0.79
CA LEU A 88 5.48 -11.44 0.89
C LEU A 88 5.84 -12.87 0.49
N ALA A 89 6.78 -13.03 -0.44
CA ALA A 89 7.20 -14.33 -0.96
C ALA A 89 8.30 -14.96 -0.10
N ASP A 90 9.20 -14.14 0.47
CA ASP A 90 10.35 -14.58 1.24
C ASP A 90 10.41 -13.92 2.64
N PRO A 91 10.16 -14.71 3.70
CA PRO A 91 10.30 -14.24 5.08
C PRO A 91 11.73 -13.81 5.44
N GLU A 92 12.77 -14.38 4.83
CA GLU A 92 14.16 -14.03 5.12
C GLU A 92 14.50 -12.65 4.56
N ALA A 93 14.06 -12.36 3.32
CA ALA A 93 14.16 -11.02 2.73
C ALA A 93 13.49 -9.95 3.61
N LEU A 94 12.30 -10.22 4.15
CA LEU A 94 11.62 -9.33 5.08
C LEU A 94 12.47 -9.10 6.35
N ALA A 95 12.98 -10.16 6.95
CA ALA A 95 13.79 -10.05 8.16
C ALA A 95 15.11 -9.29 7.94
N ALA A 96 15.73 -9.47 6.77
CA ALA A 96 16.91 -8.74 6.35
C ALA A 96 16.62 -7.24 6.17
N ALA A 97 15.55 -6.88 5.46
CA ALA A 97 15.14 -5.50 5.24
C ALA A 97 14.82 -4.77 6.56
N VAL A 98 14.15 -5.44 7.50
CA VAL A 98 13.90 -4.89 8.85
C VAL A 98 15.20 -4.67 9.60
N THR A 99 16.16 -5.60 9.50
CA THR A 99 17.47 -5.45 10.17
C THR A 99 18.25 -4.29 9.60
N GLU A 100 18.36 -4.19 8.28
CA GLU A 100 19.05 -3.10 7.60
C GLU A 100 18.42 -1.73 7.92
N LEU A 101 17.08 -1.66 7.94
CA LEU A 101 16.37 -0.44 8.32
C LEU A 101 16.71 -0.02 9.75
N LEU A 102 16.74 -0.96 10.69
CA LEU A 102 17.05 -0.68 12.10
C LEU A 102 18.51 -0.30 12.31
N ASP A 103 19.43 -0.91 11.57
CA ASP A 103 20.85 -0.55 11.61
C ASP A 103 21.06 0.90 11.14
N ARG A 104 20.32 1.33 10.11
CA ARG A 104 20.34 2.73 9.63
C ARG A 104 19.55 3.69 10.52
N LYS A 105 18.43 3.23 11.08
CA LYS A 105 17.47 4.05 11.85
C LYS A 105 17.09 3.35 13.16
N PRO A 106 17.98 3.34 14.17
CA PRO A 106 17.74 2.61 15.41
C PRO A 106 16.57 3.16 16.23
N HIS A 107 16.16 4.41 15.99
CA HIS A 107 15.03 5.03 16.69
C HIS A 107 13.66 4.47 16.29
N LEU A 108 13.57 3.71 15.19
CA LEU A 108 12.36 3.03 14.73
C LEU A 108 12.14 1.68 15.43
N ALA A 109 13.12 1.21 16.21
CA ALA A 109 13.01 -0.03 16.97
C ALA A 109 11.84 0.03 17.96
N SER A 110 11.15 -1.10 18.10
CA SER A 110 10.09 -1.28 19.07
C SER A 110 10.60 -0.98 20.47
N ARG A 111 9.85 -0.14 21.19
CA ARG A 111 10.08 0.19 22.60
C ARG A 111 9.30 -0.71 23.54
N ARG A 112 8.51 -1.65 23.00
CA ARG A 112 7.76 -2.60 23.81
C ARG A 112 8.73 -3.70 24.25
N PRO A 113 8.92 -3.89 25.56
CA PRO A 113 9.73 -5.02 26.01
C PRO A 113 9.03 -6.32 25.60
N ALA A 114 9.79 -7.21 24.97
CA ALA A 114 9.33 -8.53 24.59
C ALA A 114 9.78 -9.57 25.63
N GLY A 115 8.89 -10.49 26.00
CA GLY A 115 9.15 -11.54 26.99
C GLY A 115 8.71 -11.19 28.41
N ASP A 116 9.07 -12.07 29.36
CA ASP A 116 8.81 -11.85 30.79
C ASP A 116 9.75 -10.77 31.33
N ILE A 117 9.21 -9.56 31.49
CA ILE A 117 9.89 -8.41 32.11
C ILE A 117 10.06 -8.56 33.63
N GLY A 118 9.55 -9.64 34.21
CA GLY A 118 9.72 -9.96 35.61
C GLY A 118 8.93 -9.06 36.57
N GLN A 119 7.94 -8.32 36.06
CA GLN A 119 7.11 -7.38 36.79
C GLN A 119 5.69 -7.94 36.98
N GLY A 120 5.21 -7.95 38.22
CA GLY A 120 3.92 -8.52 38.63
C GLY A 120 4.07 -9.82 39.44
N PRO A 121 2.99 -10.29 40.10
CA PRO A 121 3.00 -11.56 40.81
C PRO A 121 3.32 -12.68 39.83
N ARG A 122 4.55 -13.23 39.92
CA ARG A 122 4.95 -14.33 39.05
C ARG A 122 4.20 -15.58 39.48
N ALA A 123 3.58 -16.26 38.53
CA ALA A 123 3.24 -17.67 38.69
C ALA A 123 4.50 -18.55 38.58
N THR A 124 5.60 -18.19 39.25
CA THR A 124 6.63 -19.17 39.62
C THR A 124 6.19 -19.87 40.91
N ALA A 125 4.96 -20.37 40.90
CA ALA A 125 4.53 -21.42 41.79
C ALA A 125 4.48 -22.68 40.93
N SER A 126 5.66 -23.26 40.65
CA SER A 126 5.76 -24.69 40.35
C SER A 126 5.50 -25.50 41.63
N GLY A 127 4.36 -25.22 42.25
CA GLY A 127 3.90 -25.81 43.48
C GLY A 127 2.40 -25.87 43.34
N ASN A 128 1.91 -27.05 42.98
CA ASN A 128 0.52 -27.44 43.00
C ASN A 128 -0.16 -26.76 44.20
N VAL A 129 -1.30 -26.09 43.99
CA VAL A 129 -2.02 -25.41 45.07
C VAL A 129 -2.24 -26.41 46.22
N SER A 130 -1.50 -26.24 47.31
CA SER A 130 -1.53 -27.12 48.47
C SER A 130 -2.43 -26.51 49.53
N LEU A 131 -3.39 -27.29 49.99
CA LEU A 131 -4.28 -26.90 51.09
C LEU A 131 -3.48 -26.53 52.35
N ALA A 132 -2.32 -27.14 52.56
CA ALA A 132 -1.44 -26.87 53.69
C ALA A 132 -0.84 -25.45 53.65
N ASP A 133 -0.58 -24.91 52.46
CA ASP A 133 0.00 -23.57 52.29
C ASP A 133 -1.05 -22.48 52.54
N ILE A 134 -2.30 -22.71 52.12
CA ILE A 134 -3.45 -21.81 52.34
C ILE A 134 -3.80 -21.69 53.83
N LEU A 135 -3.69 -22.78 54.60
CA LEU A 135 -3.99 -22.77 56.04
C LEU A 135 -2.91 -22.04 56.83
N ARG A 136 -1.64 -22.15 56.44
CA ARG A 136 -0.50 -21.51 57.13
C ARG A 136 -0.44 -20.00 56.92
N SER A 137 -0.97 -19.48 55.82
CA SER A 137 -1.02 -18.04 55.57
C SER A 137 -2.14 -17.30 56.31
N ARG A 138 -2.99 -18.02 57.06
CA ARG A 138 -4.19 -17.48 57.74
C ARG A 138 -4.10 -17.44 59.27
N THR A 139 -3.00 -17.92 59.84
CA THR A 139 -2.69 -17.82 61.28
C THR A 139 -1.58 -16.80 61.48
#